data_AF-A0A3D3DQ01-F1
#
_entry.id   AF-A0A3D3DQ01-F1
#
_cell.length_a   1.000
_cell.length_b   1.000
_cell.length_c   1.000
_cell.angle_alpha   90.00
_cell.angle_beta   90.00
_cell.angle_gamma   90.00
#
_symmetry.space_group_name_H-M   'P 1'
#
loop_
_entity.id
_entity.type
_entity.pdbx_description
1 polymer ?
#
loop_
_entity_poly.entity_id
_entity_poly.type
_entity_poly.pdbx_seq_one_letter_code
_entity_poly.pdbx_strand_id
1 'polypeptide(L)'
;QTGSGAHRHSNPFYRHFGPDVTGMFTADTGAYGIKAVATLRLVQTPKSTAYMSFRFETLAECLEAQVEIARLSICSECYGFDPYYNDGFEKQGITFEEGVSIVGKVARKGGLKALGKAAKLAMAGKKFLNGVPYSLHMTFDGLSDVVTNEHQEIAAEICLRHGGTEMVNSIPTVFRAEPFGGVRTVLLGSEGELWLPVHGFFPLSRAVEAGATTERFFEENRELMEKHNIRTSYLTCFSGAEFVIEPSFYWHDELGEFRLSLIEEEFAEKWKDIPADLETRKVVLELREKLATLFDELGACHLQIGKYYDYQGMITNEPLKGMLKGIKTMVDPEGKMNPGCLGLE
;
A
#
# COMPACT_ATOMS: atom_id res chain seq x y z
N GLN A 1 4.57 -23.44 -19.99
CA GLN A 1 5.75 -22.55 -20.11
C GLN A 1 5.45 -21.51 -21.18
N THR A 2 5.95 -20.28 -21.06
CA THR A 2 5.69 -19.15 -21.97
C THR A 2 7.00 -18.43 -22.34
N GLY A 3 6.95 -17.56 -23.35
CA GLY A 3 8.11 -16.80 -23.82
C GLY A 3 9.30 -17.69 -24.22
N SER A 4 10.52 -17.21 -24.00
CA SER A 4 11.75 -18.00 -24.21
C SER A 4 11.82 -19.28 -23.38
N GLY A 5 11.13 -19.35 -22.24
CA GLY A 5 11.04 -20.56 -21.43
C GLY A 5 10.27 -21.70 -22.12
N ALA A 6 9.49 -21.40 -23.17
CA ALA A 6 8.84 -22.40 -24.01
C ALA A 6 9.68 -22.78 -25.26
N HIS A 7 10.82 -22.11 -25.49
CA HIS A 7 11.66 -22.39 -26.65
C HIS A 7 12.52 -23.64 -26.41
N ARG A 8 12.52 -24.56 -27.38
CA ARG A 8 13.19 -25.88 -27.29
C ARG A 8 14.64 -25.84 -26.81
N HIS A 9 15.38 -24.79 -27.14
CA HIS A 9 16.82 -24.66 -26.86
C HIS A 9 17.19 -23.44 -26.02
N SER A 10 16.22 -22.66 -25.55
CA SER A 10 16.50 -21.44 -24.80
C SER A 10 16.24 -21.61 -23.31
N ASN A 11 16.72 -20.66 -22.52
CA ASN A 11 16.41 -20.54 -21.11
C ASN A 11 15.32 -19.47 -20.92
N PRO A 12 14.57 -19.49 -19.80
CA PRO A 12 13.58 -18.47 -19.49
C PRO A 12 14.26 -17.15 -19.08
N PHE A 13 14.52 -16.26 -20.05
CA PHE A 13 15.10 -14.93 -19.79
C PHE A 13 14.39 -13.80 -20.54
N TYR A 14 13.62 -14.13 -21.58
CA TYR A 14 12.94 -13.18 -22.46
C TYR A 14 11.45 -13.50 -22.59
N ARG A 15 10.61 -12.52 -22.23
CA ARG A 15 9.15 -12.64 -22.17
C ARG A 15 8.49 -12.52 -23.56
N HIS A 16 8.96 -11.60 -24.39
CA HIS A 16 8.36 -11.25 -25.68
C HIS A 16 8.92 -12.09 -26.85
N PHE A 17 9.08 -13.40 -26.65
CA PHE A 17 9.38 -14.33 -27.74
C PHE A 17 8.07 -14.74 -28.42
N GLY A 18 7.61 -13.91 -29.36
CA GLY A 18 6.23 -13.93 -29.88
C GLY A 18 5.28 -13.08 -29.02
N PRO A 19 3.95 -13.26 -29.17
CA PRO A 19 2.97 -12.61 -28.30
C PRO A 19 3.23 -12.92 -26.83
N ASP A 20 3.15 -11.91 -25.96
CA ASP A 20 3.35 -12.11 -24.53
C ASP A 20 2.11 -12.71 -23.86
N VAL A 21 2.01 -14.03 -23.96
CA VAL A 21 0.97 -14.82 -23.29
C VAL A 21 1.21 -14.97 -21.79
N THR A 22 2.41 -14.65 -21.29
CA THR A 22 2.68 -14.67 -19.84
C THR A 22 1.82 -13.65 -19.12
N GLY A 23 1.60 -12.49 -19.75
CA GLY A 23 0.79 -11.40 -19.20
C GLY A 23 -0.65 -11.80 -18.90
N MET A 24 -1.20 -12.75 -19.65
CA MET A 24 -2.56 -13.23 -19.42
C MET A 24 -2.69 -13.98 -18.09
N PHE A 25 -1.61 -14.62 -17.61
CA PHE A 25 -1.59 -15.34 -16.32
C PHE A 25 -1.07 -14.49 -15.16
N THR A 26 -0.69 -13.24 -15.42
CA THR A 26 -0.35 -12.25 -14.39
C THR A 26 -1.59 -11.43 -14.09
N ALA A 27 -1.94 -11.27 -12.81
CA ALA A 27 -3.18 -10.63 -12.36
C ALA A 27 -4.49 -11.31 -12.80
N ASP A 28 -4.44 -12.55 -13.30
CA ASP A 28 -5.63 -13.36 -13.62
C ASP A 28 -6.43 -13.80 -12.38
N THR A 29 -5.86 -13.61 -11.19
CA THR A 29 -6.45 -13.99 -9.90
C THR A 29 -6.88 -15.47 -9.86
N GLY A 30 -6.17 -16.33 -10.59
CA GLY A 30 -6.44 -17.76 -10.69
C GLY A 30 -7.53 -18.16 -11.67
N ALA A 31 -8.07 -17.24 -12.47
CA ALA A 31 -9.12 -17.53 -13.45
C ALA A 31 -8.65 -18.44 -14.59
N TYR A 32 -7.36 -18.41 -14.95
CA TYR A 32 -6.83 -19.13 -16.11
C TYR A 32 -5.97 -20.34 -15.78
N GLY A 33 -5.58 -20.52 -14.51
CA GLY A 33 -4.86 -21.71 -14.08
C GLY A 33 -3.95 -21.51 -12.87
N ILE A 34 -3.20 -22.57 -12.56
CA ILE A 34 -2.25 -22.60 -11.44
C ILE A 34 -0.83 -22.35 -11.97
N LYS A 35 -0.18 -21.30 -11.45
CA LYS A 35 1.24 -21.04 -11.73
C LYS A 35 2.11 -21.94 -10.86
N ALA A 36 2.59 -23.05 -11.44
CA ALA A 36 3.43 -24.02 -10.72
C ALA A 36 4.92 -23.65 -10.66
N VAL A 37 5.45 -22.99 -11.71
CA VAL A 37 6.86 -22.62 -11.82
C VAL A 37 6.98 -21.24 -12.45
N ALA A 38 7.83 -20.39 -11.88
CA ALA A 38 8.18 -19.08 -12.42
C ALA A 38 9.70 -18.88 -12.43
N THR A 39 10.19 -18.11 -13.39
CA THR A 39 11.58 -17.61 -13.40
C THR A 39 11.55 -16.11 -13.22
N LEU A 40 12.15 -15.62 -12.15
CA LEU A 40 12.21 -14.21 -11.81
C LEU A 40 13.65 -13.72 -11.94
N ARG A 41 13.83 -12.55 -12.56
CA ARG A 41 15.14 -11.91 -12.63
C ARG A 41 15.52 -11.40 -11.25
N LEU A 42 16.67 -11.82 -10.75
CA LEU A 42 17.25 -11.26 -9.54
C LEU A 42 17.91 -9.90 -9.84
N VAL A 43 17.85 -9.01 -8.86
CA VAL A 43 18.57 -7.74 -8.85
C VAL A 43 19.71 -7.81 -7.83
N GLN A 44 20.73 -6.97 -7.99
CA GLN A 44 21.80 -6.86 -7.01
C GLN A 44 21.29 -6.08 -5.79
N THR A 45 21.70 -6.51 -4.60
CA THR A 45 21.50 -5.72 -3.38
C THR A 45 22.17 -4.36 -3.53
N PRO A 46 21.49 -3.25 -3.19
CA PRO A 46 22.08 -1.92 -3.27
C PRO A 46 23.30 -1.81 -2.36
N LYS A 47 24.29 -1.02 -2.79
CA LYS A 47 25.53 -0.79 -2.02
C LYS A 47 25.38 0.31 -0.97
N SER A 48 24.42 1.21 -1.19
CA SER A 48 24.05 2.29 -0.28
C SER A 48 22.54 2.38 -0.26
N THR A 49 21.98 2.50 0.93
CA THR A 49 20.56 2.76 1.16
C THR A 49 20.45 3.88 2.18
N ALA A 50 19.62 4.88 1.87
CA ALA A 50 19.34 5.98 2.76
C ALA A 50 17.82 6.11 2.98
N TYR A 51 17.43 6.74 4.09
CA TYR A 51 16.03 6.81 4.52
C TYR A 51 15.65 8.23 4.90
N MET A 52 14.41 8.63 4.64
CA MET A 52 13.86 9.91 5.08
C MET A 52 12.43 9.77 5.55
N SER A 53 12.00 10.67 6.43
CA SER A 53 10.61 10.78 6.82
C SER A 53 10.23 12.24 7.01
N PHE A 54 9.03 12.60 6.59
CA PHE A 54 8.45 13.93 6.75
C PHE A 54 7.05 13.82 7.31
N ARG A 55 6.61 14.86 8.01
CA ARG A 55 5.20 15.10 8.32
C ARG A 55 4.64 16.27 7.54
N PHE A 56 3.34 16.21 7.29
CA PHE A 56 2.53 17.24 6.66
C PHE A 56 1.27 17.48 7.49
N GLU A 57 0.70 18.68 7.39
CA GLU A 57 -0.51 19.03 8.15
C GLU A 57 -1.77 18.53 7.43
N THR A 58 -1.72 18.43 6.09
CA THR A 58 -2.84 17.94 5.27
C THR A 58 -2.43 16.80 4.33
N LEU A 59 -3.42 16.00 3.93
CA LEU A 59 -3.21 14.92 2.95
C LEU A 59 -2.78 15.49 1.59
N ALA A 60 -3.39 16.61 1.18
CA ALA A 60 -3.08 17.26 -0.09
C ALA A 60 -1.59 17.64 -0.20
N GLU A 61 -1.04 18.30 0.81
CA GLU A 61 0.40 18.65 0.86
C GLU A 61 1.31 17.42 0.78
N CYS A 62 0.95 16.36 1.51
CA CYS A 62 1.68 15.08 1.48
C CYS A 62 1.66 14.46 0.07
N LEU A 63 0.48 14.42 -0.57
CA LEU A 63 0.29 13.84 -1.89
C LEU A 63 0.97 14.67 -3.00
N GLU A 64 0.95 16.00 -2.92
CA GLU A 64 1.65 16.87 -3.87
C GLU A 64 3.15 16.62 -3.83
N ALA A 65 3.74 16.53 -2.63
CA ALA A 65 5.14 16.15 -2.46
C ALA A 65 5.42 14.74 -3.00
N GLN A 66 4.60 13.76 -2.62
CA GLN A 66 4.75 12.36 -3.02
C GLN A 66 4.69 12.21 -4.56
N VAL A 67 3.76 12.89 -5.23
CA VAL A 67 3.63 12.90 -6.70
C VAL A 67 4.85 13.49 -7.38
N GLU A 68 5.37 14.62 -6.89
CA GLU A 68 6.54 15.25 -7.48
C GLU A 68 7.78 14.35 -7.33
N ILE A 69 7.96 13.72 -6.17
CA ILE A 69 9.04 12.75 -5.91
C ILE A 69 8.90 11.51 -6.82
N ALA A 70 7.68 10.97 -6.97
CA ALA A 70 7.40 9.82 -7.81
C ALA A 70 7.80 10.06 -9.27
N ARG A 71 7.51 11.25 -9.81
CA ARG A 71 7.87 11.64 -11.19
C ARG A 71 9.36 11.62 -11.47
N LEU A 72 10.19 11.81 -10.44
CA LEU A 72 11.64 11.77 -10.58
C LEU A 72 12.21 10.35 -10.53
N SER A 73 11.42 9.35 -10.09
CA SER A 73 11.87 7.96 -9.91
C SER A 73 13.13 7.84 -9.03
N ILE A 74 13.24 8.70 -8.00
CA ILE A 74 14.43 8.77 -7.14
C ILE A 74 14.34 7.90 -5.88
N CYS A 75 13.13 7.47 -5.49
CA CYS A 75 12.93 6.56 -4.36
C CYS A 75 12.67 5.13 -4.84
N SER A 76 13.21 4.16 -4.11
CA SER A 76 12.85 2.74 -4.27
C SER A 76 11.49 2.45 -3.65
N GLU A 77 11.18 3.11 -2.55
CA GLU A 77 9.94 2.98 -1.79
C GLU A 77 9.53 4.37 -1.32
N CYS A 78 8.25 4.71 -1.45
CA CYS A 78 7.72 5.97 -0.95
C CYS A 78 6.24 5.83 -0.64
N TYR A 79 5.91 5.89 0.63
CA TYR A 79 4.58 5.61 1.14
C TYR A 79 4.23 6.57 2.27
N GLY A 80 2.94 6.85 2.40
CA GLY A 80 2.42 7.76 3.40
C GLY A 80 1.35 7.10 4.28
N PHE A 81 1.18 7.68 5.46
CA PHE A 81 0.24 7.23 6.47
C PHE A 81 -0.58 8.39 7.01
N ASP A 82 -1.85 8.09 7.30
CA ASP A 82 -2.79 8.98 7.97
C ASP A 82 -2.58 8.98 9.51
N PRO A 83 -3.29 9.85 10.26
CA PRO A 83 -3.07 9.99 11.70
C PRO A 83 -3.34 8.68 12.45
N TYR A 84 -4.36 7.92 12.04
CA TYR A 84 -4.71 6.67 12.72
C TYR A 84 -3.60 5.63 12.59
N TYR A 85 -3.03 5.47 11.39
CA TYR A 85 -1.93 4.54 11.18
C TYR A 85 -0.68 4.96 11.96
N ASN A 86 -0.36 6.26 11.96
CA ASN A 86 0.77 6.82 12.72
C ASN A 86 0.65 6.51 14.23
N ASP A 87 -0.53 6.73 14.82
CA ASP A 87 -0.81 6.43 16.23
C ASP A 87 -0.88 4.92 16.52
N GLY A 88 -1.22 4.11 15.51
CA GLY A 88 -1.43 2.66 15.61
C GLY A 88 -0.13 1.84 15.70
N PHE A 89 0.98 2.33 15.13
CA PHE A 89 2.23 1.57 15.04
C PHE A 89 2.75 1.07 16.39
N GLU A 90 2.73 1.93 17.42
CA GLU A 90 3.18 1.56 18.76
C GLU A 90 2.31 0.41 19.33
N LYS A 91 0.99 0.46 19.11
CA LYS A 91 0.05 -0.53 19.63
C LYS A 91 0.14 -1.87 18.90
N GLN A 92 0.57 -1.87 17.64
CA GLN A 92 0.78 -3.09 16.88
C GLN A 92 2.03 -3.88 17.31
N GLY A 93 2.83 -3.34 18.24
CA GLY A 93 4.05 -3.96 18.75
C GLY A 93 5.27 -3.68 17.89
N ILE A 94 5.17 -2.79 16.90
CA ILE A 94 6.30 -2.38 16.06
C ILE A 94 7.20 -1.48 16.91
N THR A 95 8.31 -2.03 17.37
CA THR A 95 9.32 -1.28 18.11
C THR A 95 10.27 -0.61 17.13
N PHE A 96 10.15 0.71 17.02
CA PHE A 96 11.19 1.52 16.39
C PHE A 96 12.37 1.62 17.36
N GLU A 97 13.44 0.87 17.10
CA GLU A 97 14.75 1.23 17.66
C GLU A 97 15.15 2.62 17.15
N GLU A 98 16.05 3.31 17.87
CA GLU A 98 16.45 4.70 17.58
C GLU A 98 16.88 4.85 16.10
N GLY A 99 15.97 5.33 15.25
CA GLY A 99 16.27 5.61 13.87
C GLY A 99 17.34 6.70 13.79
N VAL A 100 18.27 6.55 12.84
CA VAL A 100 19.30 7.57 12.60
C VAL A 100 18.65 8.73 11.87
N SER A 101 18.05 9.64 12.63
CA SER A 101 17.60 10.91 12.10
C SER A 101 18.83 11.68 11.62
N ILE A 102 19.05 11.79 10.30
CA ILE A 102 20.07 12.67 9.74
C ILE A 102 19.53 14.11 9.78
N VAL A 103 19.14 14.58 10.97
CA VAL A 103 18.73 15.97 11.17
C VAL A 103 19.98 16.85 11.11
N GLY A 104 20.40 17.11 9.88
CA GLY A 104 21.67 17.77 9.57
C GLY A 104 21.75 18.24 8.12
N LYS A 105 21.00 17.63 7.19
CA LYS A 105 20.97 18.06 5.79
C LYS A 105 20.06 19.27 5.56
N VAL A 106 18.88 19.31 6.18
CA VAL A 106 17.98 20.48 6.16
C VAL A 106 18.60 21.69 6.90
N ALA A 107 19.48 21.45 7.88
CA ALA A 107 20.17 22.50 8.62
C ALA A 107 21.24 23.27 7.80
N ARG A 108 21.63 22.80 6.60
CA ARG A 108 22.58 23.54 5.75
C ARG A 108 22.01 24.84 5.17
N LYS A 109 20.68 25.02 5.15
CA LYS A 109 20.03 26.25 4.63
C LYS A 109 19.33 27.11 5.69
N GLY A 110 19.03 26.58 6.88
CA GLY A 110 18.49 27.34 8.00
C GLY A 110 19.50 27.40 9.14
N GLY A 111 20.08 28.57 9.42
CA GLY A 111 21.16 28.75 10.41
C GLY A 111 20.89 28.20 11.82
N LEU A 112 21.84 28.42 12.75
CA LEU A 112 21.98 27.77 14.08
C LEU A 112 20.70 27.53 14.92
N LYS A 113 19.57 28.19 14.64
CA LYS A 113 18.25 27.92 15.26
C LYS A 113 17.60 26.60 14.84
N ALA A 114 17.98 25.99 13.71
CA ALA A 114 17.42 24.70 13.25
C ALA A 114 17.96 23.49 14.05
N LEU A 115 19.21 23.54 14.51
CA LEU A 115 19.83 22.47 15.31
C LEU A 115 19.14 22.24 16.67
N GLY A 116 18.57 23.29 17.28
CA GLY A 116 17.93 23.19 18.60
C GLY A 116 16.61 22.42 18.59
N LYS A 117 15.88 22.39 17.47
CA LYS A 117 14.64 21.59 17.32
C LYS A 117 14.94 20.13 16.98
N ALA A 118 16.02 19.88 16.24
CA ALA A 118 16.52 18.56 15.87
C ALA A 118 16.86 17.65 17.06
N ALA A 119 17.64 18.17 18.01
CA ALA A 119 18.02 17.43 19.21
C ALA A 119 16.82 17.07 20.11
N LYS A 120 15.72 17.83 20.01
CA LYS A 120 14.49 17.59 20.77
C LYS A 120 13.64 16.46 20.16
N LEU A 121 13.74 16.24 18.84
CA LEU A 121 13.08 15.13 18.12
C LEU A 121 13.79 13.80 18.36
N ALA A 122 15.12 13.79 18.44
CA ALA A 122 15.90 12.60 18.81
C ALA A 122 15.62 12.14 20.27
N MET A 123 15.24 13.06 21.17
CA MET A 123 14.83 12.73 22.54
C MET A 123 13.34 12.34 22.70
N ALA A 124 12.55 12.33 21.62
CA ALA A 124 11.11 12.04 21.71
C ALA A 124 10.78 10.56 21.94
N GLY A 125 11.78 9.65 21.88
CA GLY A 125 11.60 8.23 22.14
C GLY A 125 10.48 7.60 21.32
N LYS A 126 9.83 6.57 21.87
CA LYS A 126 8.78 5.77 21.23
C LYS A 126 7.58 6.57 20.69
N LYS A 127 7.43 7.87 21.05
CA LYS A 127 6.23 8.69 20.82
C LYS A 127 6.29 9.68 19.65
N PHE A 128 7.26 9.56 18.75
CA PHE A 128 7.47 10.55 17.69
C PHE A 128 6.34 10.62 16.65
N LEU A 129 5.49 9.59 16.57
CA LEU A 129 4.36 9.51 15.64
C LEU A 129 3.03 9.99 16.24
N ASN A 130 2.95 10.11 17.57
CA ASN A 130 1.70 10.50 18.23
C ASN A 130 1.30 11.91 17.80
N GLY A 131 0.10 12.03 17.23
CA GLY A 131 -0.42 13.30 16.75
C GLY A 131 0.29 13.84 15.51
N VAL A 132 0.96 12.98 14.74
CA VAL A 132 1.43 13.31 13.38
C VAL A 132 0.25 13.20 12.43
N PRO A 133 -0.19 14.29 11.77
CA PRO A 133 -1.37 14.25 10.92
C PRO A 133 -1.13 13.34 9.72
N TYR A 134 -0.19 13.71 8.86
CA TYR A 134 0.22 12.87 7.73
C TYR A 134 1.71 12.69 7.75
N SER A 135 2.17 11.49 7.41
CA SER A 135 3.59 11.19 7.30
C SER A 135 3.90 10.63 5.92
N LEU A 136 5.13 10.90 5.44
CA LEU A 136 5.67 10.37 4.20
C LEU A 136 7.04 9.76 4.49
N HIS A 137 7.23 8.52 4.07
CA HIS A 137 8.41 7.72 4.34
C HIS A 137 9.05 7.29 3.03
N MET A 138 10.37 7.42 2.94
CA MET A 138 11.11 7.19 1.70
C MET A 138 12.36 6.35 1.94
N THR A 139 12.61 5.44 1.01
CA THR A 139 13.86 4.67 0.89
C THR A 139 14.54 5.01 -0.43
N PHE A 140 15.83 5.30 -0.37
CA PHE A 140 16.68 5.64 -1.51
C PHE A 140 17.78 4.61 -1.66
N ASP A 141 17.73 3.80 -2.72
CA ASP A 141 18.81 2.87 -3.04
C ASP A 141 19.74 3.45 -4.09
N GLY A 142 21.03 3.18 -3.94
CA GLY A 142 22.04 3.66 -4.87
C GLY A 142 23.28 2.76 -4.92
N LEU A 143 24.11 3.00 -5.94
CA LEU A 143 25.40 2.34 -6.10
C LEU A 143 26.48 2.91 -5.17
N SER A 144 26.24 4.10 -4.60
CA SER A 144 27.13 4.78 -3.67
C SER A 144 26.35 5.78 -2.81
N ASP A 145 26.96 6.21 -1.71
CA ASP A 145 26.39 7.25 -0.84
C ASP A 145 26.20 8.58 -1.56
N VAL A 146 26.97 8.87 -2.62
CA VAL A 146 26.81 10.09 -3.41
C VAL A 146 25.42 10.14 -4.05
N VAL A 147 24.98 9.04 -4.66
CA VAL A 147 23.68 8.95 -5.35
C VAL A 147 22.54 9.05 -4.34
N THR A 148 22.60 8.28 -3.26
CA THR A 148 21.55 8.30 -2.24
C THR A 148 21.48 9.66 -1.54
N ASN A 149 22.61 10.31 -1.29
CA ASN A 149 22.65 11.65 -0.72
C ASN A 149 22.01 12.71 -1.63
N GLU A 150 22.28 12.66 -2.94
CA GLU A 150 21.71 13.60 -3.92
C GLU A 150 20.18 13.42 -4.03
N HIS A 151 19.70 12.19 -4.09
CA HIS A 151 18.25 11.91 -4.10
C HIS A 151 17.57 12.39 -2.81
N GLN A 152 18.19 12.19 -1.65
CA GLN A 152 17.68 12.70 -0.37
C GLN A 152 17.59 14.23 -0.37
N GLU A 153 18.60 14.93 -0.90
CA GLU A 153 18.59 16.40 -0.96
C GLU A 153 17.45 16.91 -1.85
N ILE A 154 17.25 16.30 -3.02
CA ILE A 154 16.15 16.62 -3.93
C ILE A 154 14.78 16.39 -3.26
N ALA A 155 14.58 15.21 -2.65
CA ALA A 155 13.33 14.88 -1.97
C ALA A 155 13.06 15.80 -0.77
N ALA A 156 14.10 16.14 0.01
CA ALA A 156 13.98 17.09 1.11
C ALA A 156 13.49 18.46 0.64
N GLU A 157 14.05 18.98 -0.46
CA GLU A 157 13.64 20.26 -1.02
C GLU A 157 12.20 20.24 -1.49
N ILE A 158 11.74 19.15 -2.12
CA ILE A 158 10.35 18.98 -2.53
C ILE A 158 9.44 18.99 -1.30
N CYS A 159 9.71 18.16 -0.29
CA CYS A 159 8.90 18.10 0.92
C CYS A 159 8.79 19.45 1.61
N LEU A 160 9.91 20.18 1.74
CA LEU A 160 9.93 21.51 2.36
C LEU A 160 9.11 22.55 1.56
N ARG A 161 9.13 22.49 0.22
CA ARG A 161 8.31 23.38 -0.62
C ARG A 161 6.81 23.16 -0.40
N HIS A 162 6.41 21.93 -0.14
CA HIS A 162 5.03 21.52 0.14
C HIS A 162 4.68 21.55 1.64
N GLY A 163 5.42 22.31 2.46
CA GLY A 163 5.09 22.49 3.88
C GLY A 163 5.53 21.36 4.82
N GLY A 164 6.21 20.34 4.29
CA GLY A 164 6.68 19.21 5.05
C GLY A 164 7.74 19.57 6.09
N THR A 165 7.70 18.91 7.25
CA THR A 165 8.73 18.99 8.28
C THR A 165 9.44 17.64 8.43
N GLU A 166 10.77 17.63 8.35
CA GLU A 166 11.57 16.41 8.52
C GLU A 166 11.35 15.77 9.91
N MET A 167 11.33 14.44 9.94
CA MET A 167 11.15 13.60 11.12
C MET A 167 12.24 12.54 11.20
N VAL A 168 12.30 11.84 12.33
CA VAL A 168 13.11 10.63 12.46
C VAL A 168 12.64 9.57 11.45
N ASN A 169 13.58 8.89 10.80
CA ASN A 169 13.35 7.97 9.68
C ASN A 169 13.24 6.50 10.13
N SER A 170 12.85 6.26 11.38
CA SER A 170 12.82 4.90 11.95
C SER A 170 11.84 3.97 11.22
N ILE A 171 10.70 4.49 10.75
CA ILE A 171 9.70 3.70 9.99
C ILE A 171 10.32 3.05 8.75
N PRO A 172 10.86 3.81 7.78
CA PRO A 172 11.41 3.21 6.57
C PRO A 172 12.66 2.37 6.84
N THR A 173 13.42 2.64 7.90
CA THR A 173 14.52 1.76 8.32
C THR A 173 14.02 0.40 8.80
N VAL A 174 13.02 0.35 9.69
CA VAL A 174 12.46 -0.91 10.21
C VAL A 174 11.75 -1.70 9.11
N PHE A 175 10.91 -1.04 8.32
CA PHE A 175 10.17 -1.68 7.23
C PHE A 175 11.11 -2.29 6.19
N ARG A 176 12.24 -1.63 5.92
CA ARG A 176 13.25 -2.15 4.99
C ARG A 176 14.04 -3.32 5.56
N ALA A 177 14.24 -3.37 6.88
CA ALA A 177 14.92 -4.47 7.55
C ALA A 177 14.05 -5.74 7.58
N GLU A 178 12.73 -5.57 7.69
CA GLU A 178 11.75 -6.67 7.75
C GLU A 178 10.64 -6.50 6.70
N PRO A 179 10.95 -6.59 5.39
CA PRO A 179 9.97 -6.32 4.32
C PRO A 179 8.84 -7.36 4.21
N PHE A 180 8.96 -8.48 4.92
CA PHE A 180 7.98 -9.56 4.98
C PHE A 180 7.53 -9.79 6.42
N GLY A 181 7.05 -8.73 7.08
CA GLY A 181 6.57 -8.78 8.46
C GLY A 181 5.43 -9.78 8.69
N GLY A 182 5.06 -9.96 9.96
CA GLY A 182 4.02 -10.90 10.37
C GLY A 182 2.66 -10.60 9.73
N VAL A 183 1.96 -11.66 9.30
CA VAL A 183 0.67 -11.55 8.59
C VAL A 183 -0.43 -10.92 9.47
N ARG A 184 -0.32 -11.01 10.80
CA ARG A 184 -1.29 -10.42 11.75
C ARG A 184 -1.54 -8.94 11.49
N THR A 185 -0.48 -8.14 11.31
CA THR A 185 -0.59 -6.67 11.18
C THR A 185 -1.23 -6.23 9.86
N VAL A 186 -1.40 -7.16 8.92
CA VAL A 186 -2.10 -6.97 7.63
C VAL A 186 -3.42 -7.76 7.54
N LEU A 187 -3.89 -8.31 8.66
CA LEU A 187 -5.19 -8.98 8.76
C LEU A 187 -6.09 -8.37 9.85
N LEU A 188 -5.49 -7.79 10.89
CA LEU A 188 -6.17 -7.34 12.10
C LEU A 188 -5.61 -6.00 12.58
N GLY A 189 -6.48 -5.23 13.24
CA GLY A 189 -6.10 -4.07 14.03
C GLY A 189 -5.31 -4.45 15.29
N SER A 190 -4.78 -3.43 15.97
CA SER A 190 -3.95 -3.63 17.17
C SER A 190 -4.70 -4.25 18.36
N GLU A 191 -6.03 -4.16 18.36
CA GLU A 191 -6.91 -4.60 19.44
C GLU A 191 -7.81 -5.77 19.02
N GLY A 192 -7.44 -6.49 17.95
CA GLY A 192 -8.20 -7.63 17.43
C GLY A 192 -9.37 -7.23 16.53
N GLU A 193 -9.39 -5.98 16.04
CA GLU A 193 -10.37 -5.56 15.04
C GLU A 193 -10.15 -6.32 13.72
N LEU A 194 -11.22 -6.66 13.00
CA LEU A 194 -11.10 -6.98 11.59
C LEU A 194 -10.56 -5.78 10.83
N TRP A 195 -9.58 -6.01 9.96
CA TRP A 195 -9.08 -5.02 9.02
C TRP A 195 -9.57 -5.36 7.62
N LEU A 196 -10.27 -4.42 6.97
CA LEU A 196 -10.79 -4.62 5.62
C LEU A 196 -10.44 -3.43 4.72
N PRO A 197 -9.53 -3.60 3.74
CA PRO A 197 -9.12 -2.55 2.82
C PRO A 197 -10.03 -2.45 1.59
N VAL A 198 -10.05 -1.26 1.01
CA VAL A 198 -10.43 -0.99 -0.38
C VAL A 198 -9.36 -0.08 -0.95
N HIS A 199 -8.92 -0.31 -2.18
CA HIS A 199 -7.84 0.48 -2.78
C HIS A 199 -8.25 1.01 -4.13
N GLY A 200 -7.71 2.17 -4.47
CA GLY A 200 -7.73 2.70 -5.82
C GLY A 200 -6.31 2.81 -6.36
N PHE A 201 -6.10 2.32 -7.58
CA PHE A 201 -4.84 2.43 -8.29
C PHE A 201 -4.99 3.42 -9.44
N PHE A 202 -4.32 4.55 -9.34
CA PHE A 202 -4.51 5.71 -10.20
C PHE A 202 -3.22 6.14 -10.88
N PRO A 203 -3.30 6.88 -12.01
CA PRO A 203 -2.15 7.65 -12.47
C PRO A 203 -1.80 8.76 -11.46
N LEU A 204 -0.52 9.16 -11.39
CA LEU A 204 -0.06 10.22 -10.47
C LEU A 204 -0.88 11.52 -10.58
N SER A 205 -1.42 11.84 -11.77
CA SER A 205 -2.23 13.04 -12.00
C SER A 205 -3.56 13.07 -11.25
N ARG A 206 -4.03 11.93 -10.73
CA ARG A 206 -5.29 11.79 -9.98
C ARG A 206 -5.07 11.64 -8.48
N ALA A 207 -3.84 11.56 -8.00
CA ALA A 207 -3.55 11.23 -6.59
C ALA A 207 -4.22 12.19 -5.60
N VAL A 208 -4.07 13.50 -5.79
CA VAL A 208 -4.67 14.53 -4.91
C VAL A 208 -6.20 14.47 -4.92
N GLU A 209 -6.81 14.28 -6.10
CA GLU A 209 -8.26 14.15 -6.24
C GLU A 209 -8.80 12.88 -5.58
N ALA A 210 -8.07 11.77 -5.69
CA ALA A 210 -8.39 10.52 -5.02
C ALA A 210 -8.34 10.68 -3.50
N GLY A 211 -7.27 11.29 -2.96
CA GLY A 211 -7.14 11.60 -1.53
C GLY A 211 -8.28 12.48 -1.02
N ALA A 212 -8.59 13.57 -1.70
CA ALA A 212 -9.68 14.47 -1.33
C ALA A 212 -11.06 13.77 -1.39
N THR A 213 -11.25 12.86 -2.34
CA THR A 213 -12.47 12.06 -2.45
C THR A 213 -12.61 11.08 -1.28
N THR A 214 -11.51 10.45 -0.86
CA THR A 214 -11.48 9.61 0.33
C THR A 214 -11.79 10.39 1.61
N GLU A 215 -11.14 11.53 1.84
CA GLU A 215 -11.39 12.35 3.03
C GLU A 215 -12.86 12.82 3.10
N ARG A 216 -13.41 13.28 1.97
CA ARG A 216 -14.82 13.68 1.89
C ARG A 216 -15.75 12.51 2.17
N PHE A 217 -15.48 11.32 1.62
CA PHE A 217 -16.30 10.14 1.87
C PHE A 217 -16.35 9.80 3.37
N PHE A 218 -15.22 9.83 4.07
CA PHE A 218 -15.20 9.57 5.50
C PHE A 218 -15.86 10.67 6.32
N GLU A 219 -15.71 11.93 5.92
CA GLU A 219 -16.42 13.03 6.57
C GLU A 219 -17.94 12.88 6.48
N GLU A 220 -18.46 12.60 5.29
CA GLU A 220 -19.89 12.44 5.03
C GLU A 220 -20.50 11.24 5.78
N ASN A 221 -19.68 10.22 6.08
CA ASN A 221 -20.11 9.02 6.81
C ASN A 221 -19.67 9.01 8.29
N ARG A 222 -19.09 10.09 8.81
CA ARG A 222 -18.51 10.14 10.17
C ARG A 222 -19.50 9.72 11.24
N GLU A 223 -20.70 10.30 11.26
CA GLU A 223 -21.72 10.01 12.28
C GLU A 223 -22.12 8.53 12.30
N LEU A 224 -22.22 7.92 11.12
CA LEU A 224 -22.54 6.50 10.97
C LEU A 224 -21.39 5.62 11.49
N MET A 225 -20.15 5.96 11.14
CA MET A 225 -18.97 5.24 11.61
C MET A 225 -18.80 5.33 13.13
N GLU A 226 -18.98 6.53 13.71
CA GLU A 226 -18.92 6.75 15.16
C GLU A 226 -20.00 5.94 15.90
N LYS A 227 -21.24 5.93 15.39
CA LYS A 227 -22.33 5.13 15.96
C LYS A 227 -21.98 3.64 16.07
N HIS A 228 -21.23 3.13 15.09
CA HIS A 228 -20.84 1.72 14.99
C HIS A 228 -19.42 1.44 15.50
N ASN A 229 -18.73 2.43 16.09
CA ASN A 229 -17.33 2.31 16.51
C ASN A 229 -16.39 1.81 15.40
N ILE A 230 -16.67 2.20 14.16
CA ILE A 230 -15.84 1.89 12.99
C ILE A 230 -14.71 2.92 12.95
N ARG A 231 -13.47 2.43 12.94
CA ARG A 231 -12.29 3.26 12.73
C ARG A 231 -11.81 3.13 11.30
N THR A 232 -11.11 4.14 10.81
CA THR A 232 -10.58 4.16 9.45
C THR A 232 -9.14 4.62 9.43
N SER A 233 -8.39 4.13 8.45
CA SER A 233 -7.04 4.60 8.15
C SER A 233 -6.85 4.59 6.64
N TYR A 234 -5.78 5.21 6.15
CA TYR A 234 -5.36 4.97 4.78
C TYR A 234 -3.85 5.07 4.62
N LEU A 235 -3.38 4.18 3.76
CA LEU A 235 -2.02 4.11 3.24
C LEU A 235 -2.00 4.76 1.86
N THR A 236 -0.92 5.49 1.56
CA THR A 236 -0.61 5.89 0.19
C THR A 236 0.73 5.29 -0.23
N CYS A 237 0.88 4.96 -1.51
CA CYS A 237 2.14 4.45 -2.05
C CYS A 237 2.26 4.83 -3.52
N PHE A 238 3.48 4.95 -4.04
CA PHE A 238 3.68 4.92 -5.49
C PHE A 238 4.47 3.69 -5.92
N SER A 239 4.16 3.23 -7.13
CA SER A 239 4.95 2.24 -7.86
C SER A 239 5.24 2.85 -9.21
N GLY A 240 6.48 3.28 -9.47
CA GLY A 240 6.83 3.94 -10.73
C GLY A 240 5.93 5.15 -11.06
N ALA A 241 5.10 5.02 -12.10
CA ALA A 241 4.21 6.09 -12.57
C ALA A 241 2.76 5.96 -12.02
N GLU A 242 2.54 5.05 -11.08
CA GLU A 242 1.23 4.76 -10.52
C GLU A 242 1.16 5.09 -9.03
N PHE A 243 -0.03 5.47 -8.59
CA PHE A 243 -0.35 5.84 -7.22
C PHE A 243 -1.40 4.89 -6.65
N VAL A 244 -1.18 4.41 -5.44
CA VAL A 244 -2.13 3.64 -4.64
C VAL A 244 -2.59 4.53 -3.49
N ILE A 245 -3.90 4.60 -3.28
CA ILE A 245 -4.49 4.93 -1.98
C ILE A 245 -5.30 3.74 -1.51
N GLU A 246 -5.10 3.31 -0.27
CA GLU A 246 -5.76 2.15 0.32
C GLU A 246 -6.41 2.53 1.65
N PRO A 247 -7.67 2.99 1.62
CA PRO A 247 -8.44 3.15 2.83
C PRO A 247 -8.88 1.82 3.42
N SER A 248 -8.92 1.77 4.74
CA SER A 248 -9.19 0.58 5.52
C SER A 248 -10.21 0.84 6.60
N PHE A 249 -11.08 -0.13 6.84
CA PHE A 249 -12.05 -0.12 7.93
C PHE A 249 -11.60 -1.09 9.04
N TYR A 250 -11.81 -0.67 10.28
CA TYR A 250 -11.54 -1.47 11.48
C TYR A 250 -12.79 -1.54 12.35
N TRP A 251 -13.21 -2.74 12.72
CA TRP A 251 -14.28 -2.98 13.69
C TRP A 251 -14.09 -4.32 14.40
N HIS A 252 -14.63 -4.46 15.60
CA HIS A 252 -14.64 -5.74 16.30
C HIS A 252 -15.72 -6.65 15.73
N ASP A 253 -15.34 -7.89 15.43
CA ASP A 253 -16.22 -8.93 14.91
C ASP A 253 -15.57 -10.29 15.14
N GLU A 254 -16.32 -11.37 14.92
CA GLU A 254 -15.76 -12.72 14.98
C GLU A 254 -14.64 -12.90 13.95
N LEU A 255 -13.49 -13.39 14.38
CA LEU A 255 -12.32 -13.52 13.50
C LEU A 255 -12.42 -14.72 12.54
N GLY A 256 -13.10 -15.78 13.00
CA GLY A 256 -13.20 -17.07 12.34
C GLY A 256 -11.89 -17.87 12.37
N GLU A 257 -12.00 -19.18 12.12
CA GLU A 257 -10.87 -20.11 12.19
C GLU A 257 -9.71 -19.72 11.26
N PHE A 258 -10.02 -19.22 10.05
CA PHE A 258 -8.99 -18.87 9.07
C PHE A 258 -8.04 -17.79 9.60
N ARG A 259 -8.55 -16.68 10.17
CA ARG A 259 -7.68 -15.61 10.68
C ARG A 259 -6.93 -16.05 11.92
N LEU A 260 -7.60 -16.75 12.83
CA LEU A 260 -6.97 -17.28 14.04
C LEU A 260 -5.80 -18.22 13.71
N SER A 261 -5.90 -18.99 12.61
CA SER A 261 -4.83 -19.89 12.17
C SER A 261 -3.59 -19.20 11.58
N LEU A 262 -3.68 -17.90 11.26
CA LEU A 262 -2.62 -17.13 10.58
C LEU A 262 -1.89 -16.15 11.50
N ILE A 263 -2.29 -16.06 12.77
CA ILE A 263 -1.71 -15.17 13.76
C ILE A 263 -1.05 -15.98 14.87
N GLU A 264 -0.21 -15.30 15.66
CA GLU A 264 0.50 -15.93 16.77
C GLU A 264 -0.47 -16.42 17.86
N GLU A 265 -0.15 -17.57 18.47
CA GLU A 265 -1.03 -18.28 19.41
C GLU A 265 -1.52 -17.40 20.57
N GLU A 266 -0.65 -16.53 21.10
CA GLU A 266 -1.00 -15.57 22.15
C GLU A 266 -2.16 -14.65 21.73
N PHE A 267 -2.13 -14.13 20.51
CA PHE A 267 -3.19 -13.25 20.00
C PHE A 267 -4.44 -14.03 19.61
N ALA A 268 -4.27 -15.23 19.04
CA ALA A 268 -5.39 -16.11 18.73
C ALA A 268 -6.18 -16.46 19.99
N GLU A 269 -5.49 -16.85 21.07
CA GLU A 269 -6.13 -17.17 22.36
C GLU A 269 -6.80 -15.94 22.99
N LYS A 270 -6.18 -14.77 22.87
CA LYS A 270 -6.73 -13.50 23.38
C LYS A 270 -8.00 -13.04 22.65
N TRP A 271 -8.09 -13.29 21.34
CA TRP A 271 -9.11 -12.70 20.47
C TRP A 271 -10.15 -13.69 19.93
N LYS A 272 -10.00 -14.99 20.18
CA LYS A 272 -10.95 -16.03 19.71
C LYS A 272 -12.39 -15.81 20.20
N ASP A 273 -12.57 -15.16 21.35
CA ASP A 273 -13.89 -14.97 21.99
C ASP A 273 -14.54 -13.63 21.64
N ILE A 274 -13.98 -12.85 20.71
CA ILE A 274 -14.63 -11.63 20.19
C ILE A 274 -15.94 -12.05 19.49
N PRO A 275 -17.11 -11.53 19.92
CA PRO A 275 -18.39 -11.95 19.38
C PRO A 275 -18.64 -11.37 17.98
N ALA A 276 -19.53 -12.03 17.23
CA ALA A 276 -19.99 -11.51 15.95
C ALA A 276 -20.80 -10.21 16.13
N ASP A 277 -20.52 -9.21 15.29
CA ASP A 277 -21.32 -7.98 15.18
C ASP A 277 -21.89 -7.86 13.77
N LEU A 278 -23.04 -8.51 13.56
CA LEU A 278 -23.69 -8.55 12.25
C LEU A 278 -24.21 -7.18 11.79
N GLU A 279 -24.54 -6.28 12.71
CA GLU A 279 -25.04 -4.94 12.38
C GLU A 279 -23.91 -4.08 11.82
N THR A 280 -22.80 -3.99 12.56
CA THR A 280 -21.62 -3.24 12.14
C THR A 280 -20.96 -3.86 10.90
N ARG A 281 -20.91 -5.20 10.81
CA ARG A 281 -20.42 -5.91 9.61
C ARG A 281 -21.17 -5.46 8.36
N LYS A 282 -22.50 -5.39 8.42
CA LYS A 282 -23.32 -4.94 7.29
C LYS A 282 -22.97 -3.50 6.90
N VAL A 283 -22.85 -2.60 7.87
CA VAL A 283 -22.50 -1.19 7.63
C VAL A 283 -21.12 -1.07 6.97
N VAL A 284 -20.10 -1.78 7.47
CA VAL A 284 -18.75 -1.73 6.89
C VAL A 284 -18.75 -2.25 5.45
N LEU A 285 -19.45 -3.34 5.15
CA LEU A 285 -19.52 -3.88 3.80
C LEU A 285 -20.19 -2.90 2.83
N GLU A 286 -21.27 -2.22 3.26
CA GLU A 286 -21.94 -1.19 2.46
C GLU A 286 -21.04 0.05 2.24
N LEU A 287 -20.32 0.50 3.27
CA LEU A 287 -19.35 1.61 3.15
C LEU A 287 -18.22 1.26 2.19
N ARG A 288 -17.69 0.04 2.28
CA ARG A 288 -16.63 -0.44 1.41
C ARG A 288 -17.07 -0.51 -0.05
N GLU A 289 -18.27 -1.01 -0.31
CA GLU A 289 -18.86 -1.03 -1.65
C GLU A 289 -19.04 0.39 -2.23
N LYS A 290 -19.61 1.31 -1.44
CA LYS A 290 -19.75 2.72 -1.86
C LYS A 290 -18.40 3.36 -2.20
N LEU A 291 -17.37 3.13 -1.37
CA LEU A 291 -16.04 3.68 -1.63
C LEU A 291 -15.39 3.04 -2.87
N ALA A 292 -15.59 1.74 -3.09
CA ALA A 292 -15.14 1.07 -4.30
C ALA A 292 -15.82 1.65 -5.56
N THR A 293 -17.13 1.89 -5.52
CA THR A 293 -17.87 2.56 -6.60
C THR A 293 -17.36 3.98 -6.86
N LEU A 294 -17.11 4.77 -5.82
CA LEU A 294 -16.55 6.11 -5.98
C LEU A 294 -15.16 6.09 -6.63
N PHE A 295 -14.33 5.12 -6.29
CA PHE A 295 -13.04 4.93 -6.94
C PHE A 295 -13.17 4.49 -8.40
N ASP A 296 -14.10 3.59 -8.72
CA ASP A 296 -14.40 3.22 -10.10
C ASP A 296 -14.85 4.43 -10.94
N GLU A 297 -15.77 5.25 -10.42
CA GLU A 297 -16.24 6.49 -11.07
C GLU A 297 -15.10 7.50 -11.30
N LEU A 298 -14.09 7.51 -10.43
CA LEU A 298 -12.89 8.33 -10.57
C LEU A 298 -11.88 7.74 -11.58
N GLY A 299 -12.12 6.53 -12.07
CA GLY A 299 -11.26 5.81 -13.02
C GLY A 299 -10.15 5.02 -12.35
N ALA A 300 -10.38 4.49 -11.15
CA ALA A 300 -9.44 3.59 -10.49
C ALA A 300 -9.27 2.29 -11.28
N CYS A 301 -8.03 1.84 -11.38
CA CYS A 301 -7.74 0.42 -11.54
C CYS A 301 -7.72 -0.25 -10.17
N HIS A 302 -7.84 -1.58 -10.14
CA HIS A 302 -7.70 -2.36 -8.91
C HIS A 302 -6.70 -3.49 -9.09
N LEU A 303 -5.80 -3.64 -8.13
CA LEU A 303 -5.00 -4.85 -7.92
C LEU A 303 -5.85 -5.95 -7.26
N GLN A 304 -5.49 -7.23 -7.46
CA GLN A 304 -6.13 -8.37 -6.80
C GLN A 304 -7.67 -8.41 -6.96
N ILE A 305 -8.16 -8.05 -8.15
CA ILE A 305 -9.58 -7.86 -8.49
C ILE A 305 -10.49 -8.98 -7.95
N GLY A 306 -10.12 -10.23 -8.23
CA GLY A 306 -10.81 -11.40 -7.71
C GLY A 306 -12.27 -11.45 -8.14
N LYS A 307 -13.16 -11.62 -7.17
CA LYS A 307 -14.62 -11.62 -7.34
C LYS A 307 -15.31 -10.39 -6.77
N TYR A 308 -14.53 -9.51 -6.13
CA TYR A 308 -15.09 -8.38 -5.39
C TYR A 308 -15.38 -7.19 -6.31
N TYR A 309 -14.41 -6.82 -7.15
CA TYR A 309 -14.58 -5.72 -8.09
C TYR A 309 -15.23 -6.23 -9.38
N ASP A 310 -16.21 -5.48 -9.91
CA ASP A 310 -16.91 -5.82 -11.15
C ASP A 310 -16.06 -5.49 -12.40
N TYR A 311 -15.03 -6.30 -12.61
CA TYR A 311 -14.12 -6.10 -13.74
C TYR A 311 -14.84 -6.16 -15.11
N GLN A 312 -15.87 -6.99 -15.28
CA GLN A 312 -16.60 -7.03 -16.54
C GLN A 312 -17.44 -5.75 -16.75
N GLY A 313 -17.99 -5.17 -15.68
CA GLY A 313 -18.65 -3.86 -15.72
C GLY A 313 -17.70 -2.72 -16.05
N MET A 314 -16.49 -2.74 -15.48
CA MET A 314 -15.45 -1.71 -15.67
C MET A 314 -14.88 -1.65 -17.09
N ILE A 315 -14.87 -2.78 -17.83
CA ILE A 315 -14.37 -2.82 -19.20
C ILE A 315 -15.49 -2.41 -20.18
N THR A 316 -15.32 -1.32 -20.92
CA THR A 316 -16.28 -0.91 -21.96
C THR A 316 -16.00 -1.53 -23.34
N ASN A 317 -14.84 -2.17 -23.50
CA ASN A 317 -14.39 -2.77 -24.76
C ASN A 317 -14.92 -4.21 -24.88
N GLU A 318 -16.02 -4.39 -25.63
CA GLU A 318 -16.64 -5.70 -25.83
C GLU A 318 -15.73 -6.74 -26.51
N PRO A 319 -14.94 -6.43 -27.56
CA PRO A 319 -13.95 -7.37 -28.10
C PRO A 319 -12.95 -7.88 -27.06
N LEU A 320 -12.49 -7.01 -26.13
CA LEU A 320 -11.60 -7.40 -25.04
C LEU A 320 -12.30 -8.40 -24.10
N LYS A 321 -13.56 -8.16 -23.71
CA LYS A 321 -14.34 -9.14 -22.91
C LYS A 321 -14.45 -10.48 -23.63
N GLY A 322 -14.76 -10.45 -24.93
CA GLY A 322 -14.84 -11.64 -25.77
C GLY A 322 -13.53 -12.42 -25.80
N MET A 323 -12.39 -11.74 -25.92
CA MET A 323 -11.07 -12.35 -25.87
C MET A 323 -10.79 -13.01 -24.51
N LEU A 324 -11.08 -12.34 -23.40
CA LEU A 324 -10.86 -12.87 -22.05
C LEU A 324 -11.68 -14.14 -21.78
N LYS A 325 -12.95 -14.16 -22.24
CA LYS A 325 -13.83 -15.33 -22.18
C LYS A 325 -13.33 -16.45 -23.09
N GLY A 326 -12.91 -16.13 -24.31
CA GLY A 326 -12.34 -17.12 -25.24
C GLY A 326 -11.08 -17.79 -24.68
N ILE A 327 -10.22 -17.02 -24.00
CA ILE A 327 -9.04 -17.57 -23.31
C ILE A 327 -9.49 -18.51 -22.19
N LYS A 328 -10.43 -18.10 -21.33
CA LYS A 328 -11.00 -18.93 -20.25
C LYS A 328 -11.47 -20.28 -20.78
N THR A 329 -12.32 -20.27 -21.81
CA THR A 329 -12.84 -21.51 -22.43
C THR A 329 -11.74 -22.39 -23.01
N MET A 330 -10.67 -21.79 -23.55
CA MET A 330 -9.55 -22.55 -24.11
C MET A 330 -8.68 -23.21 -23.05
N VAL A 331 -8.38 -22.51 -21.94
CA VAL A 331 -7.41 -22.97 -20.94
C VAL A 331 -8.06 -23.74 -19.78
N ASP A 332 -9.37 -23.54 -19.58
CA ASP A 332 -10.15 -24.19 -18.52
C ASP A 332 -11.55 -24.56 -19.04
N PRO A 333 -11.65 -25.52 -19.98
CA PRO A 333 -12.92 -25.89 -20.62
C PRO A 333 -13.95 -26.50 -19.66
N GLU A 334 -13.52 -26.97 -18.49
CA GLU A 334 -14.40 -27.53 -17.45
C GLU A 334 -14.76 -26.49 -16.36
N GLY A 335 -14.28 -25.25 -16.46
CA GLY A 335 -14.59 -24.19 -15.49
C GLY A 335 -14.15 -24.52 -14.05
N LYS A 336 -12.96 -25.10 -13.85
CA LYS A 336 -12.46 -25.48 -12.52
C LYS A 336 -11.58 -24.42 -11.87
N MET A 337 -10.98 -23.53 -12.67
CA MET A 337 -9.99 -22.55 -12.22
C MET A 337 -10.67 -21.29 -11.71
N ASN A 338 -10.83 -21.21 -10.38
CA ASN A 338 -11.45 -20.10 -9.64
C ASN A 338 -12.73 -19.54 -10.31
N PRO A 339 -13.84 -20.30 -10.33
CA PRO A 339 -15.07 -19.90 -11.03
C PRO A 339 -15.64 -18.57 -10.51
N GLY A 340 -16.12 -17.73 -11.42
CA GLY A 340 -16.66 -16.39 -11.16
C GLY A 340 -15.60 -15.30 -10.98
N CYS A 341 -14.31 -15.66 -10.96
CA CYS A 341 -13.24 -14.68 -10.86
C CYS A 341 -13.18 -13.80 -12.11
N LEU A 342 -12.98 -12.49 -11.95
CA LEU A 342 -13.03 -11.50 -13.04
C LEU A 342 -14.36 -11.50 -13.82
N GLY A 343 -15.45 -12.04 -13.25
CA GLY A 343 -16.72 -12.25 -13.93
C GLY A 343 -16.65 -13.29 -15.06
N LEU A 344 -15.71 -14.24 -14.97
CA LEU A 344 -15.54 -15.35 -15.91
C LEU A 344 -16.03 -16.65 -15.25
N GLU A 345 -16.92 -17.35 -15.97
CA GLU A 345 -17.37 -18.70 -15.61
C GLU A 345 -16.45 -19.77 -16.20
#